data_AF-B5W3J9-F1
#
_entry.id   AF-B5W3J9-F1
#
_cell.length_a   1.000
_cell.length_b   1.000
_cell.length_c   1.000
_cell.angle_alpha   90.00
_cell.angle_beta   90.00
_cell.angle_gamma   90.00
#
_symmetry.space_group_name_H-M   'P 1'
#
loop_
_entity.id
_entity.type
_entity.pdbx_description
1 polymer ?
#
loop_
_entity_poly.entity_id
_entity_poly.type
_entity_poly.pdbx_seq_one_letter_code
_entity_poly.pdbx_strand_id
1 'polypeptide(L)'
;MSDPLTQLTYQAFQYSKSVLSLAHKTLSNQVLEMVAPPTPERRPQPLKPEVINKIRDSLEKIYQRDWEEAERGVYPASILFDTPIEDILRYYPLLWWDMLQMQERANQKRYQEFAREIDTEGYPGYYLQNFHHQTDGYLSDWSANLYDLGARI
;
A
#
# COMPACT_ATOMS: atom_id res chain seq x y z
N MET A 1 -15.18 1.56 -29.17
CA MET A 1 -16.08 2.14 -28.16
C MET A 1 -16.19 1.09 -27.06
N SER A 2 -15.65 1.38 -25.89
CA SER A 2 -15.77 0.49 -24.73
C SER A 2 -17.22 0.53 -24.24
N ASP A 3 -17.79 -0.65 -24.01
CA ASP A 3 -19.19 -0.83 -23.61
C ASP A 3 -19.43 -0.23 -22.20
N PRO A 4 -20.55 0.47 -21.91
CA PRO A 4 -20.87 0.99 -20.58
C PRO A 4 -20.76 -0.04 -19.44
N LEU A 5 -20.98 -1.32 -19.74
CA LEU A 5 -20.75 -2.40 -18.80
C LEU A 5 -19.29 -2.53 -18.37
N THR A 6 -18.35 -2.31 -19.29
CA THR A 6 -16.91 -2.36 -19.00
C THR A 6 -16.50 -1.20 -18.09
N GLN A 7 -17.05 0.00 -18.31
CA GLN A 7 -16.82 1.15 -17.42
C GLN A 7 -17.32 0.87 -16.01
N LEU A 8 -18.55 0.37 -15.89
CA LEU A 8 -19.13 0.01 -14.59
C LEU A 8 -18.29 -1.07 -13.89
N THR A 9 -17.83 -2.07 -14.65
CA THR A 9 -16.94 -3.13 -14.15
C THR A 9 -15.64 -2.54 -13.61
N TYR A 10 -15.01 -1.64 -14.36
CA TYR A 10 -13.80 -0.94 -13.93
C TYR A 10 -14.03 -0.15 -12.64
N GLN A 11 -15.08 0.66 -12.58
CA GLN A 11 -15.41 1.44 -11.39
C GLN A 11 -15.65 0.54 -10.18
N ALA A 12 -16.48 -0.50 -10.32
CA ALA A 12 -16.74 -1.47 -9.25
C ALA A 12 -15.44 -2.14 -8.77
N PHE A 13 -14.55 -2.49 -9.69
CA PHE A 13 -13.25 -3.05 -9.39
C PHE A 13 -12.38 -2.08 -8.57
N GLN A 14 -12.25 -0.82 -8.99
CA GLN A 14 -11.46 0.17 -8.25
C GLN A 14 -12.04 0.52 -6.87
N TYR A 15 -13.37 0.63 -6.78
CA TYR A 15 -14.03 0.83 -5.49
C TYR A 15 -13.80 -0.35 -4.54
N SER A 16 -13.79 -1.59 -5.05
CA SER A 16 -13.53 -2.77 -4.23
C SER A 16 -12.13 -2.72 -3.61
N LYS A 17 -11.11 -2.30 -4.37
CA LYS A 17 -9.73 -2.10 -3.88
C LYS A 17 -9.68 -1.06 -2.77
N SER A 18 -10.31 0.10 -2.96
CA SER A 18 -10.39 1.14 -1.93
C SER A 18 -11.02 0.64 -0.63
N VAL A 19 -12.11 -0.13 -0.72
CA VAL A 19 -12.78 -0.72 0.45
C VAL A 19 -11.88 -1.74 1.14
N LEU A 20 -11.21 -2.62 0.38
CA LEU A 20 -10.27 -3.61 0.92
C LEU A 20 -9.08 -2.95 1.61
N SER A 21 -8.49 -1.92 1.01
CA SER A 21 -7.36 -1.16 1.57
C SER A 21 -7.77 -0.47 2.89
N LEU A 22 -8.95 0.16 2.92
CA LEU A 22 -9.50 0.74 4.15
C LEU A 22 -9.74 -0.32 5.23
N ALA A 23 -10.36 -1.44 4.87
CA ALA A 23 -10.61 -2.54 5.79
C ALA A 23 -9.31 -3.11 6.36
N HIS A 24 -8.31 -3.35 5.51
CA HIS A 24 -6.96 -3.76 5.92
C HIS A 24 -6.39 -2.77 6.92
N LYS A 25 -6.43 -1.46 6.64
CA LYS A 25 -5.88 -0.44 7.53
C LYS A 25 -6.60 -0.34 8.87
N THR A 26 -7.93 -0.48 8.88
CA THR A 26 -8.71 -0.48 10.11
C THR A 26 -8.37 -1.69 10.98
N LEU A 27 -8.36 -2.89 10.39
CA LEU A 27 -8.05 -4.12 11.10
C LEU A 27 -6.59 -4.14 11.57
N SER A 28 -5.64 -3.68 10.74
CA SER A 28 -4.22 -3.59 11.10
C SER A 28 -4.04 -2.73 12.35
N ASN A 29 -4.69 -1.56 12.39
CA ASN A 29 -4.60 -0.67 13.55
C ASN A 29 -5.16 -1.32 14.82
N GLN A 30 -6.29 -2.04 14.72
CA GLN A 30 -6.87 -2.75 15.87
C GLN A 30 -5.95 -3.84 16.40
N VAL A 31 -5.34 -4.62 15.50
CA VAL A 31 -4.37 -5.67 15.87
C VAL A 31 -3.12 -5.06 16.51
N LEU A 32 -2.58 -3.99 15.93
CA LEU A 32 -1.39 -3.31 16.45
C LEU A 32 -1.64 -2.69 17.83
N GLU A 33 -2.78 -2.05 18.06
CA GLU A 33 -3.15 -1.54 19.39
C GLU A 33 -3.20 -2.66 20.44
N MET A 34 -3.55 -3.88 20.06
CA MET A 34 -3.61 -5.03 20.96
C MET A 34 -2.24 -5.68 21.22
N VAL A 35 -1.43 -5.87 20.17
CA VAL A 35 -0.24 -6.72 20.22
C VAL A 35 1.06 -5.92 20.35
N ALA A 36 1.14 -4.74 19.72
CA ALA A 36 2.33 -3.91 19.68
C ALA A 36 1.94 -2.41 19.63
N PRO A 37 1.34 -1.88 20.71
CA PRO A 37 0.70 -0.57 20.67
C PRO A 37 1.70 0.52 20.24
N PRO A 38 1.29 1.45 19.35
CA PRO A 38 2.14 2.57 18.98
C PRO A 38 2.45 3.46 20.18
N THR A 39 3.66 4.00 20.22
CA THR A 39 4.01 5.05 21.18
C THR A 39 3.06 6.25 21.04
N PRO A 40 2.82 7.04 22.10
CA PRO A 40 1.89 8.17 22.06
C PRO A 40 2.16 9.15 20.92
N GLU A 41 3.43 9.39 20.60
CA GLU A 41 3.89 10.25 19.49
C GLU A 41 3.49 9.71 18.10
N ARG A 42 3.29 8.40 17.98
CA ARG A 42 3.03 7.69 16.70
C ARG A 42 1.59 7.25 16.55
N ARG A 43 0.71 7.56 17.51
CA ARG A 43 -0.72 7.20 17.42
C ARG A 43 -1.39 7.97 16.29
N PRO A 44 -2.09 7.28 15.37
CA PRO A 44 -2.79 7.94 14.29
C PRO A 44 -3.95 8.78 14.83
N GLN A 45 -4.11 9.98 14.28
CA GLN A 45 -5.26 10.83 14.59
C GLN A 45 -6.43 10.51 13.65
N PRO A 46 -7.68 10.51 14.14
CA PRO A 46 -8.83 10.30 13.28
C PRO A 46 -8.97 11.45 12.28
N LEU A 47 -9.28 11.11 11.03
CA LEU A 47 -9.57 12.09 9.98
C LEU A 47 -10.96 12.70 10.20
N LYS A 48 -11.09 14.00 9.89
CA LYS A 48 -12.38 14.68 9.90
C LYS A 48 -13.27 14.15 8.76
N PRO A 49 -14.60 14.03 8.94
CA PRO A 49 -15.51 13.56 7.89
C PRO A 49 -15.40 14.34 6.57
N GLU A 50 -15.18 15.65 6.65
CA GLU A 50 -14.98 16.53 5.49
C GLU A 50 -13.76 16.11 4.63
N VAL A 51 -12.69 15.67 5.28
CA VAL A 51 -11.47 15.20 4.58
C VAL A 51 -11.76 13.87 3.90
N ILE A 52 -12.48 12.97 4.56
CA ILE A 52 -12.88 11.68 4.00
C ILE A 52 -13.73 11.88 2.73
N ASN A 53 -14.70 12.81 2.77
CA ASN A 53 -15.53 13.12 1.61
C ASN A 53 -14.68 13.70 0.46
N LYS A 54 -13.76 14.62 0.74
CA LYS A 54 -12.83 15.13 -0.28
C LYS A 54 -11.98 14.04 -0.92
N ILE A 55 -11.52 13.05 -0.14
CA ILE A 55 -10.76 11.92 -0.67
C ILE A 55 -11.65 11.10 -1.62
N ARG A 56 -12.90 10.81 -1.23
CA ARG A 56 -13.85 10.07 -2.08
C ARG A 56 -14.12 10.80 -3.40
N ASP A 57 -14.42 12.10 -3.34
CA ASP A 57 -14.66 12.92 -4.53
C ASP A 57 -13.42 12.99 -5.45
N SER A 58 -12.22 12.96 -4.86
CA SER A 58 -10.97 12.97 -5.62
C SER A 58 -10.72 11.63 -6.29
N LEU A 59 -10.96 10.51 -5.60
CA LEU A 59 -10.85 9.17 -6.16
C LEU A 59 -11.83 8.96 -7.32
N GLU A 60 -13.07 9.42 -7.19
CA GLU A 60 -14.07 9.33 -8.26
C GLU A 60 -13.59 10.08 -9.52
N LYS A 61 -13.02 11.28 -9.37
CA LYS A 61 -12.43 12.04 -10.48
C LYS A 61 -11.25 11.32 -11.12
N ILE A 62 -10.40 10.68 -10.32
CA ILE A 62 -9.26 9.90 -10.83
C ILE A 62 -9.78 8.72 -11.66
N TYR A 63 -10.72 7.93 -11.15
CA TYR A 63 -11.27 6.79 -11.88
C TYR A 63 -11.97 7.22 -13.17
N GLN A 64 -12.74 8.32 -13.13
CA GLN A 64 -13.36 8.86 -14.33
C GLN A 64 -12.31 9.28 -15.36
N ARG A 65 -11.25 9.96 -14.91
CA ARG A 65 -10.16 10.40 -15.77
C ARG A 65 -9.41 9.24 -16.41
N ASP A 66 -9.09 8.22 -15.62
CA ASP A 66 -8.40 7.01 -16.08
C ASP A 66 -9.20 6.29 -17.18
N TRP A 67 -10.52 6.23 -17.02
CA TRP A 67 -11.41 5.66 -18.03
C TRP A 67 -11.42 6.49 -19.32
N GLU A 68 -11.56 7.80 -19.22
CA GLU A 68 -11.56 8.72 -20.38
C GLU A 68 -10.22 8.71 -21.13
N GLU A 69 -9.10 8.55 -20.44
CA GLU A 69 -7.78 8.42 -21.07
C GLU A 69 -7.62 7.08 -21.80
N ALA A 70 -8.07 5.98 -21.19
CA ALA A 70 -8.09 4.67 -21.83
C ALA A 70 -8.98 4.65 -23.07
N GLU A 71 -10.19 5.23 -23.00
CA GLU A 71 -11.13 5.29 -24.13
C GLU A 71 -10.58 6.12 -25.30
N ARG A 72 -9.86 7.20 -25.00
CA ARG A 72 -9.15 8.01 -26.00
C ARG A 72 -7.89 7.34 -26.55
N GLY A 73 -7.50 6.19 -26.02
CA GLY A 73 -6.34 5.44 -26.48
C GLY A 73 -5.00 6.03 -26.03
N VAL A 74 -4.97 6.83 -24.95
CA VAL A 74 -3.71 7.30 -24.35
C VAL A 74 -2.88 6.10 -23.88
N TYR A 75 -3.55 5.05 -23.40
CA TYR A 75 -3.00 3.74 -23.09
C TYR A 75 -4.08 2.65 -23.26
N PRO A 76 -3.71 1.36 -23.37
CA PRO A 76 -4.68 0.27 -23.50
C PRO A 76 -5.59 0.13 -22.27
N ALA A 77 -6.88 -0.05 -22.50
CA ALA A 77 -7.86 -0.28 -21.43
C ALA A 77 -7.56 -1.53 -20.58
N SER A 78 -6.80 -2.49 -21.08
CA SER A 78 -6.36 -3.67 -20.31
C SER A 78 -5.55 -3.30 -19.07
N ILE A 79 -4.80 -2.19 -19.10
CA ILE A 79 -4.00 -1.72 -17.95
C ILE A 79 -4.88 -1.34 -16.77
N LEU A 80 -6.11 -0.87 -17.03
CA LEU A 80 -7.07 -0.53 -15.97
C LEU A 80 -7.48 -1.73 -15.11
N PHE A 81 -7.24 -2.94 -15.60
CA PHE A 81 -7.55 -4.21 -14.95
C PHE A 81 -6.29 -5.01 -14.60
N ASP A 82 -5.10 -4.43 -14.79
CA ASP A 82 -3.81 -5.09 -14.58
C ASP A 82 -3.41 -5.10 -13.10
N THR A 83 -4.21 -5.79 -12.30
CA THR A 83 -3.95 -6.00 -10.88
C THR A 83 -3.43 -7.43 -10.68
N PRO A 84 -2.25 -7.63 -10.09
CA PRO A 84 -1.63 -8.95 -9.95
C PRO A 84 -2.26 -9.72 -8.79
N ILE A 85 -3.45 -10.28 -9.00
CA ILE A 85 -4.21 -10.99 -7.95
C ILE A 85 -3.42 -12.16 -7.35
N GLU A 86 -2.63 -12.88 -8.15
CA GLU A 86 -1.80 -13.99 -7.67
C GLU A 86 -0.76 -13.51 -6.66
N ASP A 87 -0.02 -12.44 -6.97
CA ASP A 87 0.97 -11.85 -6.05
C ASP A 87 0.28 -11.31 -4.80
N ILE A 88 -0.89 -10.67 -4.96
CA ILE A 88 -1.69 -10.20 -3.83
C ILE A 88 -1.97 -11.35 -2.87
N LEU A 89 -2.52 -12.46 -3.36
CA LEU A 89 -2.86 -13.60 -2.51
C LEU A 89 -1.61 -14.23 -1.89
N ARG A 90 -0.50 -14.29 -2.62
CA ARG A 90 0.76 -14.87 -2.17
C ARG A 90 1.41 -14.07 -1.04
N TYR A 91 1.49 -12.75 -1.19
CA TYR A 91 2.24 -11.88 -0.27
C TYR A 91 1.37 -11.26 0.84
N TYR A 92 0.04 -11.27 0.73
CA TYR A 92 -0.83 -10.67 1.73
C TYR A 92 -0.65 -11.22 3.16
N PRO A 93 -0.50 -12.55 3.39
CA PRO A 93 -0.21 -13.05 4.74
C PRO A 93 1.15 -12.56 5.27
N LEU A 94 2.13 -12.38 4.38
CA LEU A 94 3.46 -11.90 4.74
C LEU A 94 3.43 -10.41 5.11
N LEU A 95 2.55 -9.61 4.49
CA LEU A 95 2.33 -8.22 4.88
C LEU A 95 1.85 -8.11 6.32
N TRP A 96 0.91 -8.97 6.73
CA TRP A 96 0.43 -9.01 8.11
C TRP A 96 1.52 -9.42 9.10
N TRP A 97 2.36 -10.39 8.72
CA TRP A 97 3.49 -10.79 9.54
C TRP A 97 4.50 -9.66 9.71
N ASP A 98 4.90 -9.04 8.60
CA ASP A 98 5.89 -7.97 8.59
C ASP A 98 5.40 -6.72 9.32
N MET A 99 4.11 -6.39 9.22
CA MET A 99 3.49 -5.27 9.95
C MET A 99 3.81 -5.28 11.46
N LEU A 100 3.83 -6.46 12.10
CA LEU A 100 4.17 -6.58 13.52
C LEU A 100 5.64 -6.20 13.78
N GLN A 101 6.54 -6.69 12.92
CA GLN A 101 7.97 -6.41 13.01
C GLN A 101 8.28 -4.94 12.70
N MET A 102 7.61 -4.36 11.70
CA MET A 102 7.68 -2.94 11.37
C MET A 102 7.28 -2.08 12.56
N GLN A 103 6.19 -2.45 13.24
CA GLN A 103 5.70 -1.73 14.41
C GLN A 103 6.68 -1.79 15.58
N GLU A 104 7.30 -2.95 15.81
CA GLU A 104 8.33 -3.08 16.85
C GLU A 104 9.54 -2.16 16.56
N ARG A 105 10.07 -2.23 15.32
CA ARG A 105 11.18 -1.36 14.88
C ARG A 105 10.80 0.12 14.98
N ALA A 106 9.58 0.46 14.60
CA ALA A 106 9.03 1.80 14.71
C ALA A 106 9.04 2.30 16.16
N ASN A 107 8.55 1.51 17.10
CA ASN A 107 8.53 1.85 18.52
C ASN A 107 9.95 2.04 19.09
N GLN A 108 10.91 1.26 18.61
CA GLN A 108 12.31 1.32 19.03
C GLN A 108 13.16 2.32 18.22
N LYS A 109 12.56 3.04 17.27
CA LYS A 109 13.25 3.97 16.36
C LYS A 109 14.42 3.30 15.60
N ARG A 110 14.29 2.02 15.26
CA ARG A 110 15.24 1.28 14.41
C ARG A 110 14.87 1.50 12.95
N TYR A 111 15.69 2.24 12.21
CA TYR A 111 15.41 2.64 10.82
C TYR A 111 16.60 2.41 9.87
N GLN A 112 17.65 1.70 10.30
CA GLN A 112 18.78 1.26 9.46
C GLN A 112 19.18 -0.16 9.87
N GLU A 113 18.23 -1.08 9.73
CA GLU A 113 18.36 -2.49 10.09
C GLU A 113 18.16 -3.36 8.85
N PHE A 114 19.11 -4.27 8.63
CA PHE A 114 19.16 -5.14 7.47
C PHE A 114 19.60 -6.53 7.91
N ALA A 115 19.11 -7.56 7.20
CA ALA A 115 19.66 -8.90 7.27
C ALA A 115 21.16 -8.90 6.95
N ARG A 116 21.91 -9.87 7.51
CA ARG A 116 23.38 -9.90 7.41
C ARG A 116 23.88 -10.12 5.98
N GLU A 117 23.04 -10.73 5.16
CA GLU A 117 23.31 -11.08 3.78
C GLU A 117 23.15 -9.88 2.83
N ILE A 118 22.59 -8.77 3.30
CA ILE A 118 22.40 -7.55 2.51
C ILE A 118 23.68 -6.72 2.57
N ASP A 119 24.27 -6.52 1.40
CA ASP A 119 25.41 -5.63 1.26
C ASP A 119 24.97 -4.17 1.39
N THR A 120 25.54 -3.49 2.38
CA THR A 120 25.28 -2.07 2.67
C THR A 120 26.53 -1.22 2.44
N GLU A 121 27.64 -1.82 2.02
CA GLU A 121 28.90 -1.12 1.81
C GLU A 121 28.79 -0.14 0.62
N GLY A 122 29.38 1.04 0.78
CA GLY A 122 29.39 2.08 -0.27
C GLY A 122 28.08 2.85 -0.44
N TYR A 123 26.98 2.46 0.22
CA TYR A 123 25.74 3.21 0.18
C TYR A 123 25.77 4.43 1.13
N PRO A 124 25.41 5.64 0.64
CA PRO A 124 25.17 6.77 1.53
C PRO A 124 24.10 6.45 2.57
N GLY A 125 24.25 6.96 3.81
CA GLY A 125 23.34 6.64 4.92
C GLY A 125 21.86 6.96 4.67
N TYR A 126 21.56 7.90 3.76
CA TYR A 126 20.19 8.15 3.29
C TYR A 126 19.56 6.91 2.64
N TYR A 127 20.31 6.21 1.80
CA TYR A 127 19.85 5.01 1.11
C TYR A 127 19.72 3.81 2.06
N LEU A 128 20.41 3.83 3.20
CA LEU A 128 20.28 2.81 4.23
C LEU A 128 19.10 3.04 5.18
N GLN A 129 18.22 4.02 4.91
CA GLN A 129 17.01 4.20 5.70
C GLN A 129 15.92 3.19 5.31
N ASN A 130 15.44 2.42 6.28
CA ASN A 130 14.19 1.66 6.17
C ASN A 130 13.00 2.62 6.28
N PHE A 131 12.54 3.17 5.15
CA PHE A 131 11.33 3.97 5.11
C PHE A 131 10.15 3.19 5.71
N HIS A 132 9.31 3.86 6.50
CA HIS A 132 8.22 3.23 7.26
C HIS A 132 8.65 2.07 8.20
N HIS A 133 9.94 1.92 8.49
CA HIS A 133 10.50 0.78 9.23
C HIS A 133 10.31 -0.58 8.54
N GLN A 134 10.23 -0.57 7.21
CA GLN A 134 10.15 -1.75 6.37
C GLN A 134 11.35 -2.68 6.58
N THR A 135 11.12 -3.99 6.65
CA THR A 135 12.19 -4.99 6.76
C THR A 135 13.12 -4.83 5.57
N ASP A 136 14.44 -4.81 5.80
CA ASP A 136 15.49 -4.76 4.78
C ASP A 136 15.43 -3.57 3.79
N GLY A 137 14.57 -2.58 4.04
CA GLY A 137 14.37 -1.45 3.13
C GLY A 137 13.98 -1.92 1.72
N TYR A 138 14.58 -1.32 0.70
CA TYR A 138 14.38 -1.68 -0.71
C TYR A 138 15.58 -2.46 -1.28
N LEU A 139 16.48 -2.96 -0.43
CA LEU A 139 17.71 -3.66 -0.84
C LEU A 139 17.56 -5.18 -0.92
N SER A 140 16.41 -5.74 -0.52
CA SER A 140 16.14 -7.19 -0.66
C SER A 140 15.04 -7.46 -1.68
N ASP A 141 15.18 -8.58 -2.40
CA ASP A 141 14.14 -9.06 -3.31
C ASP A 141 12.83 -9.34 -2.58
N TRP A 142 12.92 -9.87 -1.36
CA TRP A 142 11.75 -10.15 -0.53
C TRP A 142 10.96 -8.86 -0.24
N SER A 143 11.63 -7.79 0.15
CA SER A 143 10.99 -6.50 0.42
C SER A 143 10.46 -5.83 -0.83
N ALA A 144 11.19 -5.94 -1.95
CA ALA A 144 10.72 -5.43 -3.24
C ALA A 144 9.39 -6.08 -3.63
N ASN A 145 9.29 -7.42 -3.54
CA ASN A 145 8.05 -8.13 -3.80
C ASN A 145 6.93 -7.78 -2.80
N LEU A 146 7.28 -7.68 -1.52
CA LEU A 146 6.30 -7.46 -0.46
C LEU A 146 5.67 -6.06 -0.49
N TYR A 147 6.46 -5.00 -0.73
CA TYR A 147 5.95 -3.62 -0.65
C TYR A 147 5.43 -3.09 -1.97
N ASP A 148 5.85 -3.67 -3.09
CA ASP A 148 5.20 -3.47 -4.38
C ASP A 148 3.72 -3.90 -4.32
N LEU A 149 3.41 -4.97 -3.57
CA LEU A 149 2.03 -5.34 -3.26
C LEU A 149 1.25 -4.20 -2.56
N GLY A 150 1.85 -3.56 -1.55
CA GLY A 150 1.22 -2.46 -0.80
C GLY A 150 0.86 -1.25 -1.67
N ALA A 151 1.59 -1.02 -2.76
CA ALA A 151 1.27 0.02 -3.74
C ALA A 151 0.15 -0.40 -4.72
N ARG A 152 -0.12 -1.70 -4.85
CA ARG A 152 -1.04 -2.29 -5.83
C ARG A 152 -2.41 -2.64 -5.27
N ILE A 153 -2.58 -2.72 -3.95
CA ILE A 153 -3.87 -2.91 -3.23
C ILE A 153 -4.54 -1.55 -3.01
#